data_AF-O55041-F1
#
_entry.id   AF-O55041-F1
#
_cell.length_a   1.000
_cell.length_b   1.000
_cell.length_c   1.000
_cell.angle_alpha   90.00
_cell.angle_beta   90.00
_cell.angle_gamma   90.00
#
_symmetry.space_group_name_H-M   'P 1'
#
loop_
_entity.id
_entity.type
_entity.pdbx_description
1 polymer ?
#
loop_
_entity_poly.entity_id
_entity_poly.type
_entity_poly.pdbx_seq_one_letter_code
_entity_poly.pdbx_strand_id
1 'polypeptide(L)'
;VIQRNDGCYQTGYNWEICLLKITSGLLDYQIYLEFVTNNVQDNKKDKARVIQSTTKTLSQIFKQEVKDPDKIVMPSPTSKAILIEKLESQKQWPRTKTIEL
;
A
#
# COMPACT_ATOMS: atom_id res chain seq x y z
N VAL A 1 -4.99 6.85 -3.74
CA VAL A 1 -6.32 7.46 -3.50
C VAL A 1 -7.29 6.92 -4.53
N ILE A 2 -8.48 6.50 -4.09
CA ILE A 2 -9.58 6.07 -4.97
C ILE A 2 -10.27 7.30 -5.55
N GLN A 3 -10.50 7.30 -6.86
CA GLN A 3 -11.12 8.37 -7.64
C GLN A 3 -12.42 7.89 -8.28
N ARG A 4 -13.24 8.82 -8.79
CA ARG A 4 -14.58 8.52 -9.32
C ARG A 4 -14.57 7.43 -10.40
N ASN A 5 -13.56 7.43 -11.25
CA ASN A 5 -13.38 6.49 -12.36
C ASN A 5 -12.76 5.15 -11.95
N ASP A 6 -12.36 4.97 -10.69
CA ASP A 6 -11.84 3.70 -10.19
C ASP A 6 -12.93 2.65 -9.91
N GLY A 7 -14.20 2.96 -10.19
CA GLY A 7 -15.30 2.00 -10.07
C GLY A 7 -15.65 1.58 -8.65
N CYS A 8 -15.06 2.20 -7.62
CA CYS A 8 -15.29 1.82 -6.22
C CYS A 8 -16.42 2.59 -5.52
N TYR A 9 -16.95 3.64 -6.13
CA TYR A 9 -18.08 4.39 -5.58
C TYR A 9 -19.41 3.75 -5.97
N GLN A 10 -20.45 3.96 -5.15
CA GLN A 10 -21.79 3.42 -5.40
C GLN A 10 -22.32 3.79 -6.80
N THR A 11 -22.24 5.08 -7.15
CA THR A 11 -22.55 5.54 -8.50
C THR A 11 -21.38 5.21 -9.43
N GLY A 12 -21.65 4.39 -10.45
CA GLY A 12 -20.60 3.93 -11.36
C GLY A 12 -19.77 2.77 -10.79
N TYR A 13 -20.31 2.03 -9.83
CA TYR A 13 -19.65 0.85 -9.28
C TYR A 13 -19.32 -0.15 -10.38
N ASN A 14 -18.07 -0.60 -10.41
CA ASN A 14 -17.59 -1.64 -11.28
C ASN A 14 -16.60 -2.50 -10.48
N TRP A 15 -17.00 -3.72 -10.18
CA TRP A 15 -16.20 -4.66 -9.40
C TRP A 15 -14.82 -4.91 -10.02
N GLU A 16 -14.75 -5.17 -11.32
CA GLU A 16 -13.48 -5.51 -11.99
C GLU A 16 -12.49 -4.34 -11.91
N ILE A 17 -12.95 -3.11 -12.19
CA ILE A 17 -12.10 -1.90 -12.13
C ILE A 17 -11.72 -1.59 -10.68
N CYS A 18 -12.67 -1.71 -9.75
CA CYS A 18 -12.43 -1.41 -8.35
C CYS A 18 -11.45 -2.38 -7.71
N LEU A 19 -11.64 -3.69 -7.93
CA LEU A 19 -10.74 -4.72 -7.42
C LEU A 19 -9.32 -4.52 -7.98
N LEU A 20 -9.20 -4.21 -9.28
CA LEU A 20 -7.93 -3.89 -9.90
C LEU A 20 -7.25 -2.69 -9.22
N LYS A 21 -8.01 -1.62 -8.94
CA LYS A 21 -7.50 -0.43 -8.25
C LYS A 21 -7.06 -0.72 -6.83
N ILE A 22 -7.90 -1.41 -6.06
CA ILE A 22 -7.61 -1.77 -4.66
C ILE A 22 -6.36 -2.65 -4.61
N THR A 23 -6.28 -3.67 -5.46
CA THR A 23 -5.13 -4.59 -5.51
C THR A 23 -3.84 -3.84 -5.81
N SER A 24 -3.83 -3.01 -6.86
CA SER A 24 -2.66 -2.20 -7.23
C SER A 24 -2.25 -1.27 -6.08
N GLY A 25 -3.23 -0.59 -5.46
CA GLY A 25 -2.99 0.29 -4.32
C GLY A 25 -2.41 -0.43 -3.10
N LEU A 26 -2.91 -1.62 -2.76
CA LEU A 26 -2.39 -2.40 -1.62
C LEU A 26 -0.96 -2.88 -1.84
N LEU A 27 -0.60 -3.20 -3.10
CA LEU A 27 0.75 -3.60 -3.49
C LEU A 27 1.72 -2.42 -3.45
N ASP A 28 1.29 -1.25 -3.96
CA ASP A 28 2.04 0.00 -3.86
C ASP A 28 2.26 0.41 -2.41
N TYR A 29 1.27 0.19 -1.54
CA TYR A 29 1.31 0.63 -0.15
C TYR A 29 2.23 -0.19 0.75
N GLN A 30 2.67 -1.39 0.33
CA GLN A 30 3.51 -2.28 1.13
C GLN A 30 4.80 -1.62 1.62
N ILE A 31 5.41 -0.76 0.80
CA ILE A 31 6.64 -0.05 1.12
C ILE A 31 6.47 0.92 2.30
N TYR A 32 5.30 1.56 2.40
CA TYR A 32 4.98 2.46 3.50
C TYR A 32 4.71 1.66 4.77
N LEU A 33 4.03 0.51 4.68
CA LEU A 33 3.82 -0.37 5.83
C LEU A 33 5.13 -0.94 6.37
N GLU A 34 6.09 -1.25 5.50
CA GLU A 34 7.45 -1.62 5.90
C GLU A 34 8.14 -0.47 6.65
N PHE A 35 8.12 0.73 6.07
CA PHE A 35 8.67 1.93 6.72
C PHE A 35 8.03 2.18 8.09
N VAL A 36 6.70 2.15 8.20
CA VAL A 36 5.97 2.32 9.47
C VAL A 36 6.40 1.24 10.46
N THR A 37 6.42 -0.03 10.06
CA THR A 37 6.78 -1.15 10.95
C THR A 37 8.20 -0.99 11.51
N ASN A 38 9.14 -0.48 10.72
CA ASN A 38 10.51 -0.26 11.14
C ASN A 38 10.68 0.96 12.05
N ASN A 39 9.79 1.96 11.93
CA ASN A 39 9.98 3.28 12.53
C ASN A 39 8.98 3.64 13.65
N VAL A 40 7.95 2.83 13.91
CA VAL A 40 7.08 3.02 15.08
C VAL A 40 7.77 2.63 16.38
N GLN A 41 7.25 3.18 17.49
CA GLN A 41 7.67 2.81 18.86
C GLN A 41 7.54 1.30 19.09
N ASP A 42 8.42 0.74 19.92
CA ASP A 42 8.50 -0.72 20.15
C ASP A 42 7.18 -1.33 20.62
N ASN A 43 6.44 -0.64 21.49
CA ASN A 43 5.13 -1.06 21.97
C ASN A 43 4.04 -1.13 20.87
N LYS A 44 4.29 -0.58 19.68
CA LYS A 44 3.41 -0.62 18.50
C LYS A 44 3.91 -1.57 17.40
N LYS A 45 5.15 -2.07 17.50
CA LYS A 45 5.77 -2.88 16.43
C LYS A 45 4.99 -4.15 16.12
N ASP A 46 4.50 -4.86 17.13
CA ASP A 46 3.75 -6.11 16.89
C ASP A 46 2.45 -5.87 16.15
N LYS A 47 1.73 -4.80 16.49
CA LYS A 47 0.52 -4.38 15.74
C LYS A 47 0.87 -3.99 14.30
N ALA A 48 1.96 -3.24 14.10
CA ALA A 48 2.41 -2.85 12.77
C ALA A 48 2.78 -4.06 11.90
N ARG A 49 3.49 -5.06 12.45
CA ARG A 49 3.80 -6.32 11.77
C ARG A 49 2.54 -7.09 11.37
N VAL A 50 1.54 -7.16 12.25
CA VAL A 50 0.26 -7.81 11.94
C VAL A 50 -0.45 -7.09 10.80
N ILE A 51 -0.49 -5.75 10.80
CA ILE A 51 -1.09 -4.95 9.73
C ILE A 51 -0.35 -5.18 8.41
N GLN A 52 0.98 -5.12 8.41
CA GLN A 52 1.81 -5.37 7.24
C GLN A 52 1.54 -6.78 6.67
N SER A 53 1.62 -7.81 7.51
CA SER A 53 1.40 -9.20 7.10
C SER A 53 -0.02 -9.42 6.57
N THR A 54 -1.04 -8.92 7.26
CA THR A 54 -2.44 -9.06 6.86
C THR A 54 -2.71 -8.35 5.54
N THR A 55 -2.17 -7.15 5.36
CA THR A 55 -2.32 -6.38 4.11
C THR A 55 -1.63 -7.11 2.95
N LYS A 56 -0.44 -7.68 3.19
CA LYS A 56 0.26 -8.50 2.20
C LYS A 56 -0.58 -9.70 1.79
N THR A 57 -1.12 -10.46 2.74
CA THR A 57 -2.01 -11.60 2.46
C THR A 57 -3.24 -11.17 1.68
N LEU A 58 -3.91 -10.08 2.08
CA LEU A 58 -5.08 -9.55 1.39
C LEU A 58 -4.77 -9.18 -0.07
N SER A 59 -3.62 -8.55 -0.32
CA SER A 59 -3.19 -8.21 -1.67
C SER A 59 -2.98 -9.44 -2.56
N GLN A 60 -2.50 -10.55 -2.00
CA GLN A 60 -2.33 -11.81 -2.75
C GLN A 60 -3.67 -12.46 -3.06
N ILE A 61 -4.62 -12.46 -2.10
CA ILE A 61 -5.97 -12.97 -2.32
C ILE A 61 -6.65 -12.16 -3.42
N PHE A 62 -6.65 -10.83 -3.33
CA PHE A 62 -7.29 -9.99 -4.35
C PHE A 62 -6.63 -10.11 -5.72
N LYS A 63 -5.31 -10.28 -5.78
CA LYS A 63 -4.60 -10.53 -7.03
C LYS A 63 -5.10 -11.80 -7.75
N GLN A 64 -5.53 -12.82 -7.02
CA GLN A 64 -6.08 -14.05 -7.61
C GLN A 64 -7.49 -13.84 -8.19
N GLU A 65 -8.25 -12.89 -7.63
CA GLU A 65 -9.61 -12.54 -8.06
C GLU A 65 -9.62 -11.52 -9.21
N VAL A 66 -8.49 -10.86 -9.49
CA VAL A 66 -8.36 -9.94 -10.63
C VAL A 66 -8.33 -10.75 -11.93
N LYS A 67 -9.37 -10.54 -12.76
CA LYS A 67 -9.54 -11.22 -14.05
C LYS A 67 -8.39 -11.01 -15.05
N ASP A 68 -7.74 -9.84 -14.99
CA ASP A 68 -6.62 -9.47 -15.86
C ASP A 68 -5.45 -8.98 -15.00
N PRO A 69 -4.62 -9.91 -14.47
CA PRO A 69 -3.54 -9.58 -13.55
C PRO A 69 -2.45 -8.70 -14.17
N ASP A 70 -2.32 -8.70 -15.51
CA ASP A 70 -1.30 -7.92 -16.21
C ASP A 70 -1.59 -6.41 -16.17
N LYS A 71 -2.84 -6.03 -15.89
CA LYS A 71 -3.24 -4.64 -15.64
C LYS A 71 -2.91 -4.15 -14.22
N ILE A 72 -2.46 -5.04 -13.33
CA ILE A 72 -2.08 -4.63 -11.98
C ILE A 72 -0.84 -3.75 -12.09
N VAL A 73 -0.96 -2.51 -11.63
CA VAL A 73 0.17 -1.59 -11.58
C VAL A 73 1.00 -1.95 -10.36
N MET A 74 2.30 -2.14 -10.58
CA MET A 74 3.27 -2.30 -9.50
C MET A 74 4.36 -1.23 -9.62
N PRO A 75 4.95 -0.78 -8.51
CA PRO A 75 6.02 0.19 -8.58
C PRO A 75 7.28 -0.50 -9.11
N SER A 76 8.00 0.17 -10.02
CA SER A 76 9.27 -0.34 -10.52
C SER A 76 10.28 -0.54 -9.39
N PRO A 77 11.20 -1.52 -9.48
CA PRO A 77 12.24 -1.72 -8.46
C PRO A 77 13.04 -0.45 -8.18
N THR A 78 13.36 0.33 -9.23
CA THR A 78 14.09 1.60 -9.11
C THR A 78 13.28 2.65 -8.34
N SER A 79 11.99 2.81 -8.67
CA SER A 79 11.10 3.74 -7.95
C SER A 79 10.98 3.37 -6.47
N LYS A 80 10.93 2.06 -6.16
CA LYS A 80 10.91 1.57 -4.76
C LYS A 80 12.18 1.93 -4.02
N ALA A 81 13.35 1.72 -4.62
CA ALA A 81 14.63 2.02 -4.00
C ALA A 81 14.77 3.51 -3.65
N ILE A 82 14.45 4.38 -4.60
CA ILE A 82 14.48 5.85 -4.40
C ILE A 82 13.51 6.26 -3.29
N LEU A 83 12.31 5.66 -3.26
CA LEU A 83 11.32 5.97 -2.24
C LEU A 83 11.78 5.55 -0.84
N ILE A 84 12.36 4.35 -0.67
CA ILE A 84 12.89 3.89 0.62
C ILE A 84 13.99 4.82 1.11
N GLU A 85 14.95 5.18 0.25
CA GLU A 85 16.02 6.11 0.59
C GLU A 85 15.45 7.46 1.07
N LYS A 86 14.45 7.98 0.36
CA LYS A 86 13.76 9.22 0.73
C LYS A 86 12.99 9.11 2.05
N LEU A 87 12.37 7.98 2.35
CA LEU A 87 11.65 7.75 3.60
C LEU A 87 12.63 7.63 4.78
N GLU A 88 13.68 6.82 4.65
CA GLU A 88 14.64 6.55 5.72
C GLU A 88 15.53 7.75 6.05
N SER A 89 15.81 8.62 5.08
CA SER A 89 16.53 9.88 5.30
C SER A 89 15.78 10.89 6.17
N GLN A 90 14.46 10.74 6.35
CA GLN A 90 13.67 11.62 7.20
C GLN A 90 14.02 11.42 8.68
N LYS A 91 14.15 12.53 9.41
CA LYS A 91 14.45 12.54 10.85
C LYS A 91 13.36 13.28 11.61
N GLN A 92 13.18 12.93 12.89
CA GLN A 92 12.33 13.66 13.83
C GLN A 92 10.90 13.92 13.28
N TRP A 93 10.48 15.19 13.24
CA TRP A 93 9.13 15.60 12.90
C TRP A 93 8.66 15.16 11.50
N PRO A 94 9.43 15.36 10.41
CA PRO A 94 9.10 14.79 9.10
C PRO A 94 8.77 13.29 9.14
N ARG A 95 9.57 12.49 9.86
CA ARG A 95 9.35 11.05 9.99
C ARG A 95 8.03 10.75 10.71
N THR A 96 7.77 11.43 11.83
CA THR A 96 6.50 11.30 12.57
C THR A 96 5.31 11.64 11.67
N LYS A 97 5.41 12.72 10.88
CA LYS A 97 4.35 13.13 9.96
C LYS A 97 4.11 12.11 8.85
N THR A 98 5.16 11.51 8.31
CA THR A 98 5.03 10.45 7.29
C THR A 98 4.39 9.19 7.86
N ILE A 99 4.62 8.85 9.13
CA ILE A 99 3.97 7.70 9.78
C ILE A 99 2.48 7.97 10.03
N GLU A 100 2.08 9.24 10.23
CA GLU A 100 0.70 9.64 10.49
C GLU A 100 -0.17 9.78 9.22
N LEU A 101 0.44 9.98 8.05
CA LEU A 101 -0.23 10.23 6.76
C LEU A 101 -0.44 8.95 5.93
#